data_AF-A0A7V8JRC0-F1
#
_entry.id   AF-A0A7V8JRC0-F1
#
_cell.length_a   1.000
_cell.length_b   1.000
_cell.length_c   1.000
_cell.angle_alpha   90.00
_cell.angle_beta   90.00
_cell.angle_gamma   90.00
#
_symmetry.space_group_name_H-M   'P 1'
#
loop_
_entity.id
_entity.type
_entity.pdbx_description
1 polymer ?
#
loop_
_entity_poly.entity_id
_entity_poly.type
_entity_poly.pdbx_seq_one_letter_code
_entity_poly.pdbx_strand_id
1 'polypeptide(L)'
;MSPSRKNYYGGALMVLTGVSAAYAGSTYNIGTLARMGPGFFPCALGVLLAITGLLIALSGRSGDVAAGPELPVAGHSHGLPDLRGLVCIVAGVVAFELFGEYLGLLPATFAIVFISALGDRSNTVGKSALLALAMVGVAVTVFHWGLQLQLPLFRWGA
;
A
#
# COMPACT_ATOMS: atom_id res chain seq x y z
N MET A 1 -19.52 -2.20 21.97
CA MET A 1 -19.45 -0.81 21.47
C MET A 1 -20.31 -0.73 20.22
N SER A 2 -21.23 0.23 20.06
CA SER A 2 -22.12 0.27 18.88
C SER A 2 -21.29 0.47 17.60
N PRO A 3 -21.61 -0.22 16.49
CA PRO A 3 -20.80 -0.22 15.26
C PRO A 3 -20.55 1.20 14.71
N SER A 4 -21.55 2.07 14.84
CA SER A 4 -21.45 3.51 14.52
C SER A 4 -20.32 4.23 15.27
N ARG A 5 -20.11 3.95 16.56
CA ARG A 5 -19.02 4.56 17.35
C ARG A 5 -17.65 4.06 16.88
N LYS A 6 -17.51 2.78 16.55
CA LYS A 6 -16.25 2.19 16.06
C LYS A 6 -15.83 2.84 14.74
N ASN A 7 -16.77 3.04 13.82
CA ASN A 7 -16.51 3.70 12.53
C ASN A 7 -16.17 5.18 12.71
N TYR A 8 -16.83 5.89 13.63
CA TYR A 8 -16.52 7.28 13.94
C TYR A 8 -15.09 7.45 14.47
N TYR A 9 -14.70 6.68 15.49
CA TYR A 9 -13.34 6.76 16.05
C TYR A 9 -12.27 6.25 15.06
N GLY A 10 -12.56 5.19 14.30
CA GLY A 10 -11.67 4.67 13.27
C GLY A 10 -11.44 5.68 12.14
N GLY A 11 -12.51 6.29 11.64
CA GLY A 11 -12.43 7.37 10.65
C GLY A 11 -11.68 8.59 11.18
N ALA A 12 -11.93 9.01 12.43
CA ALA A 12 -11.22 10.12 13.04
C ALA A 12 -9.70 9.87 13.17
N LEU A 13 -9.28 8.65 13.55
CA LEU A 13 -7.87 8.27 13.59
C LEU A 13 -7.22 8.24 12.19
N MET A 14 -7.96 7.80 11.17
CA MET A 14 -7.52 7.87 9.77
C MET A 14 -7.34 9.32 9.30
N VAL A 15 -8.26 10.21 9.66
CA VAL A 15 -8.13 11.66 9.37
C VAL A 15 -6.89 12.22 10.04
N LEU A 16 -6.70 11.97 11.33
CA LEU A 16 -5.54 12.44 12.08
C LEU A 16 -4.22 11.98 11.45
N THR A 17 -4.12 10.69 11.13
CA THR A 17 -2.92 10.10 10.51
C THR A 17 -2.70 10.59 9.09
N GLY A 18 -3.77 10.77 8.32
CA GLY A 18 -3.71 11.29 6.95
C GLY A 18 -3.25 12.74 6.91
N VAL A 19 -3.82 13.59 7.78
CA VAL A 19 -3.43 15.00 7.90
C VAL A 19 -2.00 15.15 8.38
N SER A 20 -1.56 14.34 9.35
CA SER A 20 -0.16 14.39 9.82
C SER A 20 0.82 13.96 8.74
N ALA A 21 0.51 12.91 7.97
CA ALA A 21 1.30 12.48 6.82
C ALA A 21 1.33 13.54 5.71
N ALA A 22 0.20 14.19 5.43
CA ALA A 22 0.11 15.26 4.45
C ALA A 22 0.93 16.49 4.87
N TYR A 23 0.83 16.88 6.14
CA TYR A 23 1.61 17.97 6.71
C TYR A 23 3.11 17.66 6.65
N ALA A 24 3.54 16.47 7.09
CA ALA A 24 4.92 16.03 6.98
C ALA A 24 5.41 16.02 5.52
N GLY A 25 4.61 15.49 4.59
CA GLY A 25 4.91 15.49 3.16
C GLY A 25 5.03 16.90 2.58
N SER A 26 4.23 17.87 3.07
CA SER A 26 4.27 19.27 2.63
C SER A 26 5.51 20.03 3.08
N THR A 27 6.22 19.54 4.11
CA THR A 27 7.52 20.10 4.52
C THR A 27 8.67 19.68 3.61
N TYR A 28 8.46 18.68 2.74
CA TYR A 28 9.41 18.26 1.71
C TYR A 28 9.05 18.86 0.35
N ASN A 29 10.03 18.93 -0.55
CA ASN A 29 9.77 19.32 -1.94
C ASN A 29 8.82 18.30 -2.59
N ILE A 30 7.62 18.77 -2.95
CA ILE A 30 6.61 17.98 -3.69
C ILE A 30 6.99 17.86 -5.17
N GLY A 31 7.63 18.89 -5.73
CA GLY A 31 8.01 18.93 -7.15
C GLY A 31 6.80 19.11 -8.07
N THR A 32 6.85 18.50 -9.26
CA THR A 32 5.77 18.54 -10.26
C THR A 32 5.31 17.12 -10.58
N LEU A 33 4.19 16.95 -11.28
CA LEU A 33 3.71 15.62 -11.70
C LEU A 33 4.74 14.87 -12.56
N ALA A 34 5.50 15.59 -13.38
CA ALA A 34 6.55 15.01 -14.23
C ALA A 34 7.90 14.81 -13.50
N ARG A 35 8.11 15.49 -12.37
CA ARG A 35 9.29 15.35 -11.50
C ARG A 35 8.84 15.34 -10.05
N MET A 36 8.33 14.20 -9.62
CA MET A 36 7.85 14.00 -8.26
C MET A 36 9.03 14.12 -7.29
N GLY A 37 8.94 15.05 -6.35
CA GLY A 37 9.85 15.14 -5.22
C GLY A 37 9.46 14.16 -4.11
N PRO A 38 10.32 13.98 -3.09
CA PRO A 38 10.10 13.02 -2.01
C PRO A 38 8.82 13.32 -1.20
N GLY A 39 8.34 14.57 -1.20
CA GLY A 39 7.11 14.97 -0.53
C GLY A 39 5.82 14.63 -1.27
N PHE A 40 5.89 14.31 -2.57
CA PHE A 40 4.68 14.07 -3.39
C PHE A 40 3.89 12.86 -2.89
N PHE A 41 4.56 11.71 -2.72
CA PHE A 41 3.91 10.46 -2.37
C PHE A 41 3.30 10.48 -0.95
N PRO A 42 4.02 10.91 0.12
CA PRO A 42 3.42 11.04 1.45
C PRO A 42 2.27 12.04 1.49
N CYS A 43 2.38 13.15 0.75
CA CYS A 43 1.32 14.17 0.71
C CYS A 43 0.05 13.64 0.03
N ALA A 44 0.19 13.07 -1.16
CA ALA A 44 -0.94 12.51 -1.92
C ALA A 44 -1.65 11.40 -1.14
N LEU A 45 -0.90 10.44 -0.58
CA LEU A 45 -1.47 9.37 0.24
C LEU A 45 -2.10 9.91 1.53
N GLY A 46 -1.47 10.88 2.18
CA GLY A 46 -2.01 11.52 3.39
C GLY A 46 -3.36 12.19 3.13
N VAL A 47 -3.47 12.95 2.03
CA VAL A 47 -4.73 13.58 1.61
C VAL A 47 -5.80 12.54 1.29
N LEU A 48 -5.47 11.50 0.52
CA LEU A 48 -6.41 10.43 0.19
C LEU A 48 -6.90 9.68 1.44
N LEU A 49 -5.99 9.41 2.38
CA LEU A 49 -6.31 8.77 3.66
C LEU A 49 -7.20 9.67 4.52
N ALA A 50 -6.93 10.97 4.56
CA ALA A 50 -7.74 11.93 5.29
C ALA A 50 -9.17 12.03 4.73
N ILE A 51 -9.31 12.09 3.39
CA ILE A 51 -10.63 12.10 2.73
C ILE A 51 -11.39 10.80 3.03
N THR A 52 -10.75 9.65 2.86
CA THR A 52 -11.37 8.34 3.13
C THR A 52 -11.80 8.22 4.60
N GLY A 53 -10.94 8.64 5.53
CA GLY A 53 -11.26 8.66 6.96
C GLY A 53 -12.44 9.59 7.29
N LEU A 54 -12.51 10.75 6.63
CA LEU A 54 -13.62 11.69 6.81
C LEU A 54 -14.94 11.08 6.32
N LEU A 55 -14.95 10.45 5.15
CA LEU A 55 -16.11 9.74 4.61
C LEU A 55 -16.59 8.64 5.56
N ILE A 56 -15.67 7.86 6.14
CA ILE A 56 -15.99 6.81 7.13
C ILE A 56 -16.56 7.42 8.43
N ALA A 57 -15.96 8.51 8.92
CA ALA A 57 -16.42 9.17 10.15
C ALA A 57 -17.81 9.78 10.01
N LEU A 58 -18.10 10.41 8.86
CA LEU A 58 -19.43 10.96 8.53
C LEU A 58 -20.48 9.85 8.38
N SER A 59 -20.12 8.77 7.71
CA SER A 59 -21.00 7.60 7.52
C SER A 59 -21.32 6.92 8.87
N GLY A 60 -20.34 6.85 9.77
CA GLY A 60 -20.53 6.35 11.14
C GLY A 60 -21.48 7.21 11.99
N ARG A 61 -21.59 8.51 11.71
CA ARG A 61 -22.51 9.43 12.41
C ARG A 61 -23.95 9.33 11.92
N SER A 62 -24.17 9.10 10.62
CA SER A 62 -25.52 9.05 10.04
C SER A 62 -26.24 7.72 10.22
N GLY A 63 -25.59 6.68 10.75
CA GLY A 63 -26.20 5.34 10.89
C GLY A 63 -26.38 4.57 9.56
N ASP A 64 -26.25 5.25 8.43
CA ASP A 64 -26.50 4.76 7.07
C ASP A 64 -25.31 4.04 6.42
N VAL A 65 -24.50 3.30 7.17
CA VAL A 65 -23.48 2.46 6.53
C VAL A 65 -24.10 1.13 6.14
N ALA A 66 -24.65 1.10 4.92
CA ALA A 66 -24.46 -0.04 4.05
C ALA A 66 -22.96 -0.34 4.06
N ALA A 67 -22.59 -1.42 4.74
CA ALA A 67 -21.23 -1.92 4.72
C ALA A 67 -20.83 -2.12 3.25
N GLY A 68 -20.10 -1.16 2.68
CA GLY A 68 -19.23 -1.47 1.55
C GLY A 68 -18.43 -2.70 1.99
N PRO A 69 -18.27 -3.70 1.10
CA PRO A 69 -17.82 -5.03 1.49
C PRO A 69 -16.63 -4.82 2.40
N GLU A 70 -16.79 -5.19 3.67
CA GLU A 70 -15.68 -5.20 4.60
C GLU A 70 -14.60 -5.96 3.84
N LEU A 71 -13.56 -5.26 3.35
CA LEU A 71 -12.34 -5.95 2.91
C LEU A 71 -12.10 -6.89 4.07
N PRO A 72 -12.18 -8.22 3.88
CA PRO A 72 -12.15 -9.13 5.00
C PRO A 72 -10.80 -8.86 5.66
N VAL A 73 -10.82 -8.08 6.73
CA VAL A 73 -9.69 -7.92 7.62
C VAL A 73 -9.67 -9.29 8.27
N ALA A 74 -8.97 -10.20 7.59
CA ALA A 74 -8.73 -11.56 8.01
C ALA A 74 -8.04 -11.48 9.38
N GLY A 75 -8.84 -11.42 10.45
CA GLY A 75 -8.31 -10.94 11.71
C GLY A 75 -9.37 -10.55 12.74
N HIS A 76 -10.49 -11.28 12.83
CA HIS A 76 -11.21 -11.40 14.10
C HIS A 76 -10.98 -12.79 14.67
N SER A 77 -9.71 -13.09 14.95
CA SER A 77 -9.38 -14.03 16.02
C SER A 77 -8.50 -13.25 16.98
N HIS A 78 -8.86 -13.27 18.26
CA HIS A 78 -8.11 -12.72 19.40
C HIS A 78 -6.77 -13.47 19.60
N GLY A 79 -5.99 -13.62 18.54
CA GLY A 79 -4.62 -14.13 18.54
C GLY A 79 -3.65 -12.98 18.30
N LEU A 80 -2.40 -13.17 18.70
CA LEU A 80 -1.30 -12.22 18.47
C LEU A 80 -1.36 -11.58 17.06
N PRO A 81 -0.88 -10.33 16.90
CA PRO A 81 -0.69 -9.73 15.57
C PRO A 81 -0.01 -10.75 14.65
N ASP A 82 -0.41 -10.85 13.38
CA ASP A 82 0.21 -11.81 12.46
C ASP A 82 1.65 -11.37 12.16
N LEU A 83 2.57 -11.70 13.07
CA LEU A 83 3.97 -11.32 13.02
C LEU A 83 4.62 -11.82 11.73
N ARG A 84 4.14 -12.95 11.19
CA ARG A 84 4.58 -13.46 9.89
C ARG A 84 4.21 -12.49 8.77
N GLY A 85 2.97 -12.01 8.73
CA GLY A 85 2.54 -10.99 7.78
C GLY A 85 3.34 -9.69 7.91
N LEU A 86 3.55 -9.23 9.14
CA LEU A 86 4.35 -8.02 9.41
C LEU A 86 5.79 -8.17 8.92
N VAL A 87 6.46 -9.27 9.27
CA VAL A 87 7.83 -9.56 8.85
C VAL A 87 7.91 -9.70 7.33
N CYS A 88 6.95 -10.37 6.70
CA CYS A 88 6.90 -10.51 5.24
C CYS A 88 6.71 -9.17 4.52
N ILE A 89 5.86 -8.27 5.02
CA ILE A 89 5.67 -6.94 4.41
C ILE A 89 6.97 -6.14 4.51
N VAL A 90 7.59 -6.07 5.69
CA VAL A 90 8.86 -5.35 5.90
C VAL A 90 9.97 -5.96 5.03
N ALA A 91 10.10 -7.29 5.02
CA ALA A 91 11.08 -7.99 4.19
C ALA A 91 10.83 -7.77 2.69
N GLY A 92 9.57 -7.71 2.25
CA GLY A 92 9.20 -7.43 0.87
C GLY A 92 9.60 -6.02 0.44
N VAL A 93 9.40 -5.02 1.31
CA VAL A 93 9.83 -3.63 1.05
C VAL A 93 11.36 -3.54 0.95
N VAL A 94 12.08 -4.16 1.88
CA VAL A 94 13.55 -4.20 1.84
C VAL A 94 14.06 -4.92 0.58
N ALA A 95 13.43 -6.02 0.20
CA ALA A 95 13.76 -6.73 -1.03
C ALA A 95 13.48 -5.88 -2.28
N PHE A 96 12.39 -5.10 -2.30
CA PHE A 96 12.09 -4.18 -3.40
C PHE A 96 13.17 -3.12 -3.58
N GLU A 97 13.59 -2.49 -2.49
CA GLU A 97 14.62 -1.46 -2.51
C GLU A 97 15.94 -2.03 -3.04
N LEU A 98 16.36 -3.17 -2.48
CA LEU A 98 17.58 -3.87 -2.88
C LEU A 98 17.54 -4.29 -4.35
N PHE A 99 16.53 -5.06 -4.76
CA PHE A 99 16.43 -5.54 -6.14
C PHE A 99 16.13 -4.41 -7.13
N GLY A 100 15.45 -3.35 -6.71
CA GLY A 100 15.18 -2.17 -7.53
C GLY A 100 16.45 -1.44 -7.91
N GLU A 101 17.41 -1.36 -6.97
CA GLU A 101 18.71 -0.77 -7.21
C GLU A 101 19.61 -1.68 -8.06
N TYR A 102 19.68 -2.97 -7.75
CA TYR A 102 20.65 -3.89 -8.39
C TYR A 102 20.17 -4.56 -9.69
N LEU A 103 18.91 -5.00 -9.74
CA LEU A 103 18.37 -5.86 -10.80
C LEU A 103 17.31 -5.15 -11.67
N GLY A 104 16.73 -4.05 -11.19
CA GLY A 104 15.71 -3.27 -11.89
C GLY A 104 14.27 -3.58 -11.45
N LEU A 105 13.32 -2.98 -12.14
CA LEU A 105 11.91 -2.90 -11.71
C LEU A 105 11.19 -4.27 -11.69
N LEU A 106 11.44 -5.13 -12.69
CA LEU A 106 10.78 -6.44 -12.79
C LEU A 106 11.09 -7.35 -11.59
N PRO A 107 12.37 -7.66 -11.29
CA PRO A 107 12.72 -8.53 -10.18
C PRO A 107 12.36 -7.92 -8.82
N ALA A 108 12.42 -6.59 -8.68
CA ALA A 108 11.95 -5.88 -7.50
C ALA A 108 10.44 -6.09 -7.27
N THR A 109 9.65 -5.88 -8.31
CA THR A 109 8.18 -6.04 -8.26
C THR A 109 7.80 -7.49 -7.97
N PHE A 110 8.49 -8.46 -8.57
CA PHE A 110 8.28 -9.87 -8.28
C PHE A 110 8.56 -10.18 -6.80
N ALA A 111 9.71 -9.73 -6.28
CA ALA A 111 10.13 -10.02 -4.92
C ALA A 111 9.18 -9.43 -3.88
N ILE A 112 8.80 -8.14 -4.00
CA ILE A 112 7.91 -7.51 -3.02
C ILE A 112 6.54 -8.19 -2.98
N VAL A 113 5.96 -8.51 -4.13
CA VAL A 113 4.63 -9.15 -4.19
C VAL A 113 4.73 -10.59 -3.69
N PHE A 114 5.75 -11.34 -4.10
CA PHE A 114 5.92 -12.73 -3.70
C PHE A 114 6.15 -12.87 -2.19
N ILE A 115 7.05 -12.07 -1.61
CA ILE A 115 7.36 -12.10 -0.18
C ILE A 115 6.15 -11.64 0.63
N SER A 116 5.47 -10.56 0.21
CA SER A 116 4.28 -10.06 0.90
C SER A 116 3.13 -11.09 0.85
N ALA A 117 2.90 -11.74 -0.29
CA ALA A 117 1.87 -12.76 -0.44
C ALA A 117 2.13 -14.02 0.41
N LEU A 118 3.40 -14.33 0.68
CA LEU A 118 3.80 -15.42 1.58
C LEU A 118 3.51 -15.12 3.07
N GLY A 119 3.29 -13.84 3.40
CA GLY A 119 2.85 -13.41 4.73
C GLY A 119 1.47 -13.93 5.10
N ASP A 120 0.60 -14.10 4.11
CA ASP A 120 -0.74 -14.67 4.30
C ASP A 120 -0.66 -16.18 4.51
N ARG A 121 -1.28 -16.67 5.59
CA ARG A 121 -1.31 -18.10 5.95
C ARG A 121 -2.12 -18.95 4.97
N SER A 122 -3.02 -18.34 4.20
CA SER A 122 -3.87 -19.03 3.24
C SER A 122 -3.22 -19.27 1.87
N ASN A 123 -2.10 -18.59 1.59
CA ASN A 123 -1.44 -18.66 0.30
C ASN A 123 -0.43 -19.82 0.22
N THR A 124 -0.59 -20.64 -0.82
CA THR A 124 0.42 -21.63 -1.22
C THR A 124 1.48 -20.94 -2.07
N VAL A 125 2.72 -21.41 -2.02
CA VAL A 125 3.85 -20.89 -2.83
C VAL A 125 3.48 -20.71 -4.31
N GLY A 126 2.74 -21.66 -4.89
CA GLY A 126 2.28 -21.56 -6.29
C GLY A 126 1.27 -20.43 -6.55
N LYS A 127 0.34 -20.17 -5.62
CA LYS A 127 -0.62 -19.06 -5.74
C LYS A 127 0.08 -17.71 -5.58
N SER A 128 1.02 -17.61 -4.63
CA SER A 128 1.85 -16.41 -4.45
C SER A 128 2.70 -16.11 -5.67
N ALA A 129 3.29 -17.14 -6.30
CA ALA A 129 4.07 -16.99 -7.52
C ALA A 129 3.21 -16.52 -8.70
N LEU A 130 2.01 -17.09 -8.87
CA LEU A 130 1.07 -16.68 -9.92
C LEU A 130 0.62 -15.22 -9.73
N LEU A 131 0.30 -14.82 -8.49
CA LEU A 131 -0.07 -13.45 -8.15
C LEU A 131 1.07 -12.47 -8.43
N ALA A 132 2.30 -12.82 -8.02
CA ALA A 132 3.49 -12.02 -8.28
C ALA A 132 3.73 -11.87 -9.79
N LEU A 133 3.61 -12.95 -10.57
CA LEU A 133 3.79 -12.91 -12.01
C LEU A 133 2.73 -12.05 -12.70
N ALA A 134 1.46 -12.13 -12.27
CA ALA A 134 0.39 -11.29 -12.77
C ALA A 134 0.65 -9.80 -12.44
N MET A 135 1.10 -9.49 -11.23
CA MET A 135 1.46 -8.13 -10.84
C MET A 135 2.67 -7.58 -11.59
N VAL A 136 3.66 -8.41 -11.90
CA VAL A 136 4.76 -8.02 -12.80
C VAL A 136 4.21 -7.63 -14.18
N GLY A 137 3.28 -8.40 -14.74
CA GLY A 137 2.64 -8.07 -16.01
C GLY A 137 1.89 -6.72 -15.99
N VAL A 138 1.16 -6.45 -14.92
CA VAL A 138 0.49 -5.16 -14.71
C VAL A 138 1.51 -4.03 -14.58
N ALA A 139 2.55 -4.22 -13.78
CA ALA A 139 3.62 -3.23 -13.60
C ALA A 139 4.31 -2.92 -14.93
N VAL A 140 4.67 -3.93 -15.73
CA VAL A 140 5.25 -3.73 -17.06
C VAL A 140 4.29 -2.94 -17.95
N THR A 141 3.00 -3.28 -17.97
CA THR A 141 2.01 -2.56 -18.79
C THR A 141 1.90 -1.09 -18.38
N VAL A 142 1.78 -0.81 -17.09
CA VAL A 142 1.62 0.57 -16.60
C VAL A 142 2.90 1.39 -16.76
N PHE A 143 4.06 0.83 -16.40
CA PHE A 143 5.32 1.58 -16.39
C PHE A 143 5.96 1.70 -17.77
N HIS A 144 5.86 0.66 -18.60
CA HIS A 144 6.42 0.67 -19.95
C HIS A 144 5.49 1.35 -20.96
N TRP A 145 4.20 0.95 -20.99
CA TRP A 145 3.23 1.50 -21.95
C TRP A 145 2.47 2.72 -21.42
N GLY A 146 2.08 2.73 -20.15
CA GLY A 146 1.26 3.82 -19.59
C GLY A 146 2.06 5.11 -19.34
N LEU A 147 3.17 4.99 -18.62
CA LEU A 147 3.95 6.13 -18.13
C LEU A 147 5.23 6.41 -18.93
N GLN A 148 5.64 5.50 -19.83
CA GLN A 148 6.93 5.55 -20.55
C GLN A 148 8.11 5.94 -19.65
N LEU A 149 8.14 5.41 -18.43
CA LEU A 149 9.19 5.74 -17.47
C LEU A 149 10.53 5.18 -17.98
N GLN A 150 11.56 6.02 -18.04
CA GLN A 150 12.94 5.65 -18.36
C GLN A 150 13.63 4.91 -17.20
N LEU A 151 12.89 4.09 -16.45
CA LEU A 151 13.46 3.20 -15.46
C LEU A 151 13.92 1.92 -16.20
N PRO A 152 15.21 1.57 -16.14
CA PRO A 152 15.71 0.37 -16.78
C PRO A 152 15.01 -0.86 -16.21
N LEU A 153 14.31 -1.59 -17.10
CA LEU A 153 13.55 -2.80 -16.75
C LEU A 153 14.45 -3.89 -16.17
N PHE A 154 15.70 -3.94 -16.64
CA PHE A 154 16.79 -4.70 -16.07
C PHE A 154 17.99 -3.77 -15.89
N ARG A 155 18.52 -3.68 -14.66
CA ARG A 155 19.90 -3.23 -14.43
C ARG A 155 20.72 -4.47 -14.10
N TRP A 156 21.88 -4.59 -14.72
CA TRP A 156 22.87 -5.59 -14.36
C TRP A 156 24.13 -4.81 -14.01
N GLY A 157 24.33 -4.56 -12.71
CA GLY A 157 25.54 -3.99 -12.11
C GLY A 157 26.25 -2.90 -12.92
N ALA A 158 25.97 -1.63 -12.61
CA ALA A 158 26.88 -0.52 -12.85
C ALA A 158 26.63 0.57 -11.80
#